data_AF-A0A5J4WQN9-F1
#
_entry.id   AF-A0A5J4WQN9-F1
#
_cell.length_a   1.000
_cell.length_b   1.000
_cell.length_c   1.000
_cell.angle_alpha   90.00
_cell.angle_beta   90.00
_cell.angle_gamma   90.00
#
_symmetry.space_group_name_H-M   'P 1'
#
loop_
_entity.id
_entity.type
_entity.pdbx_description
1 polymer ?
#
loop_
_entity_poly.entity_id
_entity_poly.type
_entity_poly.pdbx_seq_one_letter_code
_entity_poly.pdbx_strand_id
1 'polypeptide(L)'
;MTAAAGGGRADLKEFELVYQFATNISLEYNATDSEIFKIFETLIENYTLREEEKQEYQKFKNHYTFTESLSEKTINVINYLHYLNKMLNFEENARRRANINPDPDSQEPECNN
;
A
#
# COMPACT_ATOMS: atom_id res chain seq x y z
N MET A 1 -28.43 -7.36 -26.53
CA MET A 1 -28.35 -5.96 -26.09
C MET A 1 -27.30 -5.90 -25.00
N THR A 2 -26.26 -5.12 -25.26
CA THR A 2 -25.00 -5.00 -24.50
C THR A 2 -25.23 -4.29 -23.17
N ALA A 3 -24.77 -4.91 -22.06
CA ALA A 3 -24.76 -4.29 -20.74
C ALA A 3 -23.62 -3.28 -20.63
N ALA A 4 -23.89 -2.18 -19.94
CA ALA A 4 -23.12 -0.95 -19.92
C ALA A 4 -21.69 -1.11 -19.38
N ALA A 5 -20.71 -0.67 -20.18
CA ALA A 5 -19.36 -0.36 -19.73
C ALA A 5 -19.38 1.03 -19.05
N GLY A 6 -19.62 1.05 -17.74
CA GLY A 6 -19.73 2.29 -16.96
C GLY A 6 -18.78 2.42 -15.77
N GLY A 7 -18.04 1.35 -15.37
CA GLY A 7 -17.29 1.32 -14.10
C GLY A 7 -15.80 1.70 -14.17
N GLY A 8 -15.12 1.42 -15.29
CA GLY A 8 -13.66 1.24 -15.30
C GLY A 8 -12.75 2.45 -14.97
N ARG A 9 -13.27 3.67 -14.75
CA ARG A 9 -12.46 4.85 -14.37
C ARG A 9 -12.53 5.21 -12.89
N ALA A 10 -13.63 4.91 -12.20
CA ALA A 10 -13.70 5.14 -10.76
C ALA A 10 -12.93 4.05 -9.99
N ASP A 11 -12.89 2.84 -10.56
CA ASP A 11 -12.34 1.65 -9.92
C ASP A 11 -10.81 1.63 -9.84
N LEU A 12 -10.10 2.47 -10.58
CA LEU A 12 -8.62 2.53 -10.56
C LEU A 12 -8.06 3.72 -9.78
N LYS A 13 -8.91 4.60 -9.25
CA LYS A 13 -8.46 5.88 -8.68
C LYS A 13 -7.46 5.70 -7.53
N GLU A 14 -7.68 4.74 -6.65
CA GLU A 14 -6.75 4.46 -5.54
C GLU A 14 -5.42 3.88 -6.04
N PHE A 15 -5.48 2.95 -6.99
CA PHE A 15 -4.31 2.37 -7.64
C PHE A 15 -3.45 3.45 -8.35
N GLU A 16 -4.09 4.35 -9.09
CA GLU A 16 -3.45 5.49 -9.75
C GLU A 16 -2.82 6.46 -8.73
N LEU A 17 -3.49 6.71 -7.59
CA LEU A 17 -2.94 7.55 -6.52
C LEU A 17 -1.69 6.92 -5.89
N VAL A 18 -1.65 5.60 -5.70
CA VAL A 18 -0.46 4.91 -5.19
C VAL A 18 0.69 4.98 -6.20
N TYR A 19 0.40 4.84 -7.49
CA TYR A 19 1.40 5.02 -8.55
C TYR A 19 1.95 6.46 -8.61
N GLN A 20 1.06 7.46 -8.46
CA GLN A 20 1.45 8.85 -8.36
C GLN A 20 2.31 9.12 -7.12
N PHE A 21 2.00 8.48 -5.99
CA PHE A 21 2.82 8.59 -4.78
C PHE A 21 4.22 8.02 -4.97
N ALA A 22 4.36 6.85 -5.61
CA ALA A 22 5.65 6.28 -5.99
C ALA A 22 6.46 7.23 -6.90
N THR A 23 5.77 7.86 -7.86
CA THR A 23 6.37 8.84 -8.76
C THR A 23 6.91 10.05 -7.98
N ASN A 24 6.13 10.59 -7.04
CA ASN A 24 6.54 11.74 -6.23
C ASN A 24 7.76 11.46 -5.34
N ILE A 25 7.81 10.29 -4.68
CA ILE A 25 9.00 9.86 -3.90
C ILE A 25 10.25 9.85 -4.80
N SER A 26 10.08 9.38 -6.02
CA SER A 26 11.17 9.16 -6.98
C SER A 26 11.70 10.47 -7.60
N LEU A 27 10.90 11.54 -7.61
CA LEU A 27 11.30 12.85 -8.13
C LEU A 27 12.45 13.47 -7.33
N GLU A 28 12.54 13.18 -6.03
CA GLU A 28 13.57 13.76 -5.16
C GLU A 28 15.00 13.35 -5.56
N TYR A 29 15.14 12.27 -6.32
CA TYR A 29 16.46 11.75 -6.69
C TYR A 29 16.57 11.27 -8.14
N ASN A 30 15.63 11.67 -9.01
CA ASN A 30 15.60 11.33 -10.44
C ASN A 30 15.64 9.81 -10.70
N ALA A 31 14.78 9.05 -10.05
CA ALA A 31 14.69 7.61 -10.31
C ALA A 31 14.22 7.33 -11.74
N THR A 32 14.66 6.21 -12.31
CA THR A 32 14.15 5.76 -13.63
C THR A 32 12.72 5.25 -13.52
N ASP A 33 12.00 5.14 -14.65
CA ASP A 33 10.64 4.60 -14.64
C ASP A 33 10.58 3.16 -14.09
N SER A 34 11.64 2.37 -14.30
CA SER A 34 11.80 1.03 -13.71
C SER A 34 11.89 1.09 -12.18
N GLU A 35 12.64 2.06 -11.64
CA GLU A 35 12.77 2.27 -10.20
C GLU A 35 11.46 2.78 -9.58
N ILE A 36 10.77 3.72 -10.25
CA ILE A 36 9.43 4.18 -9.86
C ILE A 36 8.49 2.98 -9.74
N PHE A 37 8.50 2.09 -10.74
CA PHE A 37 7.67 0.89 -10.71
C PHE A 37 8.03 -0.06 -9.56
N LYS A 38 9.32 -0.20 -9.19
CA LYS A 38 9.70 -1.00 -8.02
C LYS A 38 9.23 -0.41 -6.69
N ILE A 39 9.25 0.91 -6.57
CA ILE A 39 8.67 1.58 -5.39
C ILE A 39 7.17 1.36 -5.36
N PHE A 40 6.49 1.50 -6.50
CA PHE A 40 5.07 1.20 -6.63
C PHE A 40 4.74 -0.24 -6.24
N GLU A 41 5.47 -1.23 -6.76
CA GLU A 41 5.33 -2.64 -6.38
C GLU A 41 5.44 -2.86 -4.87
N THR A 42 6.40 -2.17 -4.24
CA THR A 42 6.60 -2.24 -2.79
C THR A 42 5.40 -1.68 -2.02
N LEU A 43 4.83 -0.56 -2.49
CA LEU A 43 3.67 0.07 -1.83
C LEU A 43 2.42 -0.82 -1.89
N ILE A 44 2.24 -1.58 -2.98
CA ILE A 44 1.06 -2.44 -3.17
C ILE A 44 1.29 -3.89 -2.74
N GLU A 45 2.48 -4.28 -2.27
CA GLU A 45 2.82 -5.70 -2.02
C GLU A 45 1.91 -6.37 -0.97
N ASN A 46 1.33 -5.58 -0.06
CA ASN A 46 0.41 -6.03 0.99
C ASN A 46 -1.06 -5.72 0.67
N TYR A 47 -1.35 -5.14 -0.50
CA TYR A 47 -2.70 -4.80 -0.92
C TYR A 47 -3.33 -5.96 -1.69
N THR A 48 -4.58 -6.27 -1.37
CA THR A 48 -5.37 -7.20 -2.19
C THR A 48 -5.93 -6.46 -3.39
N LEU A 49 -5.25 -6.57 -4.53
CA LEU A 49 -5.69 -5.94 -5.77
C LEU A 49 -7.00 -6.53 -6.29
N ARG A 50 -7.90 -5.66 -6.75
CA ARG A 50 -9.09 -6.02 -7.54
C ARG A 50 -8.69 -6.52 -8.92
N GLU A 51 -9.63 -7.15 -9.62
CA GLU A 51 -9.32 -7.78 -10.90
C GLU A 51 -8.90 -6.76 -11.98
N GLU A 52 -9.54 -5.59 -12.00
CA GLU A 52 -9.19 -4.47 -12.87
C GLU A 52 -7.78 -3.94 -12.57
N GLU A 53 -7.41 -3.83 -11.28
CA GLU A 53 -6.09 -3.38 -10.83
C GLU A 53 -5.00 -4.40 -11.17
N LYS A 54 -5.30 -5.71 -11.06
CA LYS A 54 -4.37 -6.76 -11.50
C LYS A 54 -4.09 -6.68 -13.00
N GLN A 55 -5.13 -6.43 -13.80
CA GLN A 55 -4.98 -6.26 -15.24
C GLN A 55 -4.09 -5.05 -15.56
N GLU A 56 -4.28 -3.94 -14.87
CA GLU A 56 -3.47 -2.74 -15.06
C GLU A 56 -2.02 -2.93 -14.57
N TYR A 57 -1.84 -3.54 -13.39
CA TYR A 57 -0.53 -3.93 -12.87
C TYR A 57 0.24 -4.82 -13.87
N GLN A 58 -0.44 -5.79 -14.48
CA GLN A 58 0.20 -6.66 -15.47
C GLN A 58 0.64 -5.89 -16.72
N LYS A 59 -0.09 -4.86 -17.15
CA LYS A 59 0.35 -3.97 -18.24
C LYS A 59 1.62 -3.23 -17.87
N PHE A 60 1.69 -2.63 -16.68
CA PHE A 60 2.90 -1.97 -16.20
C PHE A 60 4.08 -2.94 -16.11
N LYS A 61 3.86 -4.13 -15.53
CA LYS A 61 4.89 -5.16 -15.41
C LYS A 61 5.45 -5.62 -16.76
N ASN A 62 4.62 -5.67 -17.79
CA ASN A 62 5.06 -6.01 -19.15
C ASN A 62 5.78 -4.84 -19.85
N HIS A 63 5.47 -3.60 -19.47
CA HIS A 63 6.10 -2.40 -20.02
C HIS A 63 7.52 -2.22 -19.48
N TYR A 64 7.74 -2.50 -18.19
CA TYR A 64 9.05 -2.36 -17.55
C TYR A 64 9.87 -3.65 -17.66
N THR A 65 10.95 -3.62 -18.45
CA THR A 65 11.96 -4.69 -18.48
C THR A 65 12.94 -4.53 -17.32
N PHE A 66 12.90 -5.45 -16.35
CA PHE A 66 13.70 -5.42 -15.11
C PHE A 66 15.14 -5.90 -15.25
N THR A 67 15.83 -5.53 -16.33
CA THR A 67 17.23 -5.92 -16.55
C THR A 67 18.21 -4.96 -15.88
N GLU A 68 17.75 -3.81 -15.39
CA GLU A 68 18.58 -2.80 -14.74
C GLU A 68 18.69 -3.03 -13.24
N SER A 69 19.90 -2.84 -12.71
CA SER A 69 20.14 -2.82 -11.26
C SER A 69 19.54 -1.56 -10.64
N LEU A 70 18.87 -1.71 -9.50
CA LEU A 70 18.35 -0.57 -8.73
C LEU A 70 19.50 0.28 -8.17
N SER A 71 19.30 1.60 -8.14
CA SER A 71 20.23 2.48 -7.43
C SER A 71 20.18 2.23 -5.93
N GLU A 72 21.26 2.57 -5.24
CA GLU A 72 21.34 2.52 -3.77
C GLU A 72 20.22 3.34 -3.11
N LYS A 73 19.87 4.49 -3.71
CA LYS A 73 18.77 5.34 -3.21
C LYS A 73 17.42 4.61 -3.29
N THR A 74 17.10 3.98 -4.41
CA THR A 74 15.86 3.20 -4.55
C THR A 74 15.80 2.04 -3.57
N ILE A 75 16.93 1.34 -3.36
CA ILE A 75 17.02 0.27 -2.36
C ILE A 75 16.74 0.81 -0.94
N ASN A 76 17.30 1.97 -0.59
CA ASN A 76 17.07 2.60 0.71
C ASN A 76 15.60 3.01 0.91
N VAL A 77 14.96 3.55 -0.13
CA VAL A 77 13.51 3.87 -0.10
C VAL A 77 12.68 2.62 0.12
N ILE A 78 12.93 1.54 -0.63
CA ILE A 78 12.21 0.27 -0.48
C ILE A 78 12.36 -0.28 0.94
N ASN A 79 13.59 -0.31 1.46
CA ASN A 79 13.86 -0.75 2.83
C ASN A 79 13.10 0.09 3.87
N TYR A 80 13.02 1.39 3.66
CA TYR A 80 12.28 2.30 4.54
C TYR A 80 10.77 2.05 4.49
N LEU A 81 10.19 1.83 3.29
CA LEU A 81 8.78 1.48 3.13
C LEU A 81 8.45 0.15 3.83
N HIS A 82 9.29 -0.87 3.69
CA HIS A 82 9.15 -2.13 4.43
C HIS A 82 9.20 -1.94 5.93
N TYR A 83 10.12 -1.09 6.41
CA TYR A 83 10.20 -0.75 7.84
C TYR A 83 8.92 -0.08 8.33
N LEU A 84 8.40 0.92 7.63
CA LEU A 84 7.16 1.60 7.98
C LEU A 84 5.98 0.63 8.03
N ASN A 85 5.83 -0.22 7.01
CA ASN A 85 4.77 -1.22 6.97
C ASN A 85 4.86 -2.18 8.17
N LYS A 86 6.06 -2.66 8.50
CA LYS A 86 6.28 -3.50 9.68
C LYS A 86 5.88 -2.80 10.98
N MET A 87 6.23 -1.52 11.13
CA MET A 87 5.91 -0.73 12.32
C MET A 87 4.40 -0.48 12.48
N LEU A 88 3.70 -0.13 11.39
CA LEU A 88 2.25 0.05 11.40
C LEU A 88 1.53 -1.24 11.79
N ASN A 89 1.99 -2.39 11.27
CA ASN A 89 1.45 -3.70 11.63
C ASN A 89 1.69 -4.04 13.12
N PHE A 90 2.82 -3.64 13.72
CA PHE A 90 3.04 -3.82 15.16
C PHE A 90 2.06 -2.99 15.98
N GLU A 91 1.83 -1.73 15.60
CA GLU A 91 0.92 -0.84 16.30
C GLU A 91 -0.52 -1.34 16.21
N GLU A 92 -0.97 -1.78 15.04
CA GLU A 92 -2.30 -2.36 14.87
C GLU A 92 -2.47 -3.62 15.73
N ASN A 93 -1.48 -4.49 15.75
CA ASN A 93 -1.48 -5.68 16.60
C ASN A 93 -1.51 -5.33 18.10
N ALA A 94 -0.79 -4.28 18.54
CA ALA A 94 -0.83 -3.80 19.91
C ALA A 94 -2.21 -3.25 20.29
N ARG A 95 -2.85 -2.46 19.41
CA ARG A 95 -4.21 -1.94 19.62
C ARG A 95 -5.25 -3.07 19.70
N ARG A 96 -5.15 -4.07 18.83
CA ARG A 96 -6.03 -5.26 18.87
C ARG A 96 -5.90 -6.00 20.20
N ARG A 97 -4.68 -6.16 20.74
CA ARG A 97 -4.46 -6.78 22.06
C ARG A 97 -5.04 -5.96 23.21
N ALA A 98 -4.91 -4.63 23.17
CA ALA A 98 -5.50 -3.74 24.18
C ALA A 98 -7.04 -3.78 24.18
N ASN A 99 -7.66 -3.89 23.00
CA ASN A 99 -9.12 -3.95 22.88
C ASN A 99 -9.74 -5.32 23.22
N ILE A 100 -8.94 -6.40 23.28
CA ILE A 100 -9.42 -7.75 23.64
C ILE A 100 -9.34 -7.99 25.16
N ASN A 101 -8.61 -7.17 25.90
CA ASN A 101 -8.51 -7.25 27.36
C ASN A 101 -9.00 -5.93 28.01
N PRO A 102 -10.33 -5.66 28.03
CA PRO A 102 -10.85 -4.74 29.02
C PRO A 102 -10.66 -5.41 30.38
N ASP A 103 -9.89 -4.78 31.26
CA ASP A 103 -9.67 -5.24 32.63
C ASP A 103 -11.03 -5.45 33.32
N PRO A 104 -11.41 -6.69 33.69
CA PRO A 104 -12.74 -6.99 34.23
C PRO A 104 -13.01 -6.32 35.58
N ASP A 105 -12.01 -5.75 36.24
CA ASP A 105 -12.14 -5.04 37.52
C ASP A 105 -12.45 -3.53 37.38
N SER A 106 -12.71 -3.04 36.16
CA SER A 106 -13.02 -1.61 35.92
C SER A 106 -14.50 -1.24 36.10
N GLN A 107 -15.37 -2.16 36.54
CA GLN A 107 -16.76 -1.82 36.84
C GLN A 107 -16.83 -1.10 38.19
N GLU A 108 -16.83 0.23 38.17
CA GLU A 108 -17.26 1.03 39.32
C GLU A 108 -18.66 0.57 39.75
N PRO A 109 -18.91 0.35 41.05
CA PRO A 109 -20.23 -0.06 41.52
C PRO A 109 -21.23 1.08 41.25
N GLU A 110 -22.21 0.81 40.39
CA GLU A 110 -23.36 1.69 40.21
C GLU A 110 -24.05 1.89 41.57
N CYS A 111 -23.85 3.08 42.15
CA CYS A 111 -24.59 3.52 43.33
C CYS A 111 -26.02 3.82 42.90
N ASN A 112 -26.90 2.84 43.03
CA ASN A 112 -28.34 3.02 42.88
C ASN A 112 -28.88 3.84 44.07
N ASN A 113 -29.29 5.08 43.79
CA ASN A 113 -30.09 5.92 44.71
C ASN A 113 -31.58 5.71 44.45
#